data_AF-A0A445CLV5-F1
#
_entry.id   AF-A0A445CLV5-F1
#
_cell.length_a   1.000
_cell.length_b   1.000
_cell.length_c   1.000
_cell.angle_alpha   90.00
_cell.angle_beta   90.00
_cell.angle_gamma   90.00
#
_symmetry.space_group_name_H-M   'P 1'
#
loop_
_entity.id
_entity.type
_entity.pdbx_description
1 polymer ?
#
loop_
_entity_poly.entity_id
_entity_poly.type
_entity_poly.pdbx_seq_one_letter_code
_entity_poly.pdbx_strand_id
1 'polypeptide(L)'
;MVEVLAVVPGSRQHNYQVLLDERKCDCGYFQAFHLLCRHVLAACSQGRIDWRGFVHPVYRMKLVFNIYRSEFRSIGHEDDWPFYDGLCIRPNPRMIRVKKGRPVSSRIRKKMDDVEHTREKKCGLCRHTGHTRKTCTAIDGGGASSSRR
;
A
#
# COMPACT_ATOMS: atom_id res chain seq x y z
N MET A 1 21.44 3.83 32.15
CA MET A 1 21.41 5.05 31.31
C MET A 1 22.28 4.77 30.10
N VAL A 2 21.69 4.42 28.96
CA VAL A 2 22.46 4.14 27.73
C VAL A 2 22.19 5.30 26.78
N GLU A 3 23.14 6.22 26.66
CA GLU A 3 23.12 7.21 25.58
C GLU A 3 23.49 6.49 24.28
N VAL A 4 22.63 6.57 23.27
CA VAL A 4 22.92 5.98 21.97
C VAL A 4 22.81 7.05 20.90
N LEU A 5 23.99 7.47 20.44
CA LEU A 5 24.17 8.39 19.33
C LEU A 5 23.87 7.66 18.02
N ALA A 6 22.62 7.75 17.54
CA ALA A 6 22.27 7.25 16.21
C ALA A 6 22.60 8.33 15.15
N VAL A 7 23.80 8.28 14.59
CA VAL A 7 24.21 9.17 13.48
C VAL A 7 23.60 8.66 12.17
N VAL A 8 22.65 9.42 11.59
CA VAL A 8 22.14 9.18 10.23
C VAL A 8 22.70 10.27 9.30
N PRO A 9 23.44 9.93 8.23
CA PRO A 9 24.02 10.94 7.33
C PRO A 9 22.94 11.73 6.59
N GLY A 10 23.01 13.07 6.60
CA GLY A 10 22.22 13.96 5.73
C GLY A 10 20.99 14.64 6.34
N SER A 11 20.73 14.51 7.64
CA SER A 11 19.72 15.30 8.36
C SER A 11 20.37 16.09 9.49
N ARG A 12 19.82 17.26 9.86
CA ARG A 12 20.26 18.03 11.05
C ARG A 12 20.47 17.04 12.20
N GLN A 13 21.68 17.01 12.76
CA GLN A 13 22.04 16.06 13.80
C GLN A 13 21.22 16.38 15.06
N HIS A 14 20.10 15.68 15.21
CA HIS A 14 19.31 15.71 16.43
C HIS A 14 19.74 14.51 17.27
N ASN A 15 20.25 14.79 18.46
CA ASN A 15 20.46 13.77 19.47
C ASN A 15 19.08 13.37 20.03
N TYR A 16 18.85 12.06 20.18
CA TYR A 16 17.61 11.53 20.74
C TYR A 16 17.94 10.70 21.97
N GLN A 17 17.33 11.01 23.11
CA GLN A 17 17.41 10.16 24.28
C GLN A 17 16.47 8.96 24.11
N VAL A 18 16.94 7.80 24.57
CA VAL A 18 16.16 6.55 24.62
C VAL A 18 16.22 6.01 26.05
N LEU A 19 15.06 5.93 26.68
CA LEU A 19 14.88 5.31 28.00
C LEU A 19 14.14 3.99 27.79
N LEU A 20 14.89 2.90 27.65
CA LEU A 20 14.33 1.57 27.37
C LEU A 20 13.41 1.08 28.50
N ASP A 21 13.81 1.29 29.76
CA ASP A 21 13.04 0.87 30.94
C ASP A 21 11.67 1.57 31.02
N GLU A 22 11.64 2.86 30.67
CA GLU A 22 10.42 3.66 30.62
C GLU A 22 9.65 3.52 29.30
N ARG A 23 10.20 2.77 28.34
CA ARG A 23 9.67 2.66 26.98
C ARG A 23 9.47 4.03 26.31
N LYS A 24 10.45 4.93 26.44
CA LYS A 24 10.39 6.29 25.88
C LYS A 24 11.55 6.58 24.92
N CYS A 25 11.25 7.37 23.90
CA CYS A 25 12.23 7.99 23.01
C CYS A 25 11.79 9.40 22.64
N ASP A 26 12.71 10.37 22.63
CA ASP A 26 12.38 11.78 22.35
C ASP A 26 11.81 12.04 20.95
N CYS A 27 12.00 11.10 20.02
CA CYS A 27 11.41 11.22 18.69
C CYS A 27 9.87 11.11 18.69
N GLY A 28 9.24 10.70 19.80
CA GLY A 28 7.79 10.59 19.96
C GLY A 28 7.13 9.40 19.24
N TYR A 29 7.77 8.83 18.21
CA TYR A 29 7.23 7.70 17.45
C TYR A 29 6.97 6.47 18.32
N PHE A 30 7.85 6.20 19.28
CA PHE A 30 7.71 5.01 20.12
C PHE A 30 6.46 5.08 21.00
N GLN A 31 6.15 6.27 21.51
CA GLN A 31 4.99 6.55 22.34
C GLN A 31 3.71 6.60 21.50
N ALA A 32 3.76 7.25 20.33
CA ALA A 32 2.58 7.45 19.48
C ALA A 32 2.09 6.16 18.81
N PHE A 33 3.01 5.33 18.32
CA PHE A 33 2.65 4.12 17.56
C PHE A 33 2.79 2.83 18.37
N HIS A 34 3.31 2.88 19.61
CA HIS A 34 3.60 1.69 20.42
C HIS A 34 4.46 0.64 19.69
N LEU A 35 5.23 1.09 18.68
CA LEU A 35 6.15 0.33 17.85
C LEU A 35 7.54 0.94 17.98
N LEU A 36 8.57 0.11 17.76
CA LEU A 36 9.95 0.57 17.90
C LEU A 36 10.31 1.55 16.79
N CYS A 37 10.81 2.72 17.20
CA CYS A 37 11.44 3.63 16.28
C CYS A 37 12.88 3.19 15.96
N ARG A 38 13.49 3.79 14.94
CA ARG A 38 14.89 3.52 14.56
C ARG A 38 15.88 3.74 15.70
N HIS A 39 15.63 4.70 16.60
CA HIS A 39 16.53 5.00 17.72
C HIS A 39 16.48 3.91 18.80
N VAL A 40 15.28 3.41 19.13
CA VAL A 40 15.09 2.29 20.07
C VAL A 40 15.73 1.02 19.52
N LEU A 41 15.56 0.73 18.22
CA LEU A 41 16.23 -0.40 17.56
C LEU A 41 17.75 -0.29 17.62
N ALA A 42 18.30 0.90 17.35
CA ALA A 42 19.73 1.16 17.46
C ALA A 42 20.23 0.95 18.91
N ALA A 43 19.48 1.43 19.89
CA ALA A 43 19.83 1.27 21.30
C ALA A 43 19.79 -0.18 21.79
N CYS A 44 18.79 -0.94 21.35
CA CYS A 44 18.71 -2.38 21.62
C CYS A 44 19.89 -3.13 20.99
N SER A 45 20.25 -2.80 19.74
CA SER A 45 21.40 -3.39 19.04
C SER A 45 22.72 -3.12 19.79
N GLN A 46 22.94 -1.87 20.19
CA GLN A 46 24.14 -1.46 20.94
C GLN A 46 24.22 -2.15 22.30
N GLY A 47 23.10 -2.26 23.01
CA GLY A 47 23.00 -2.90 24.31
C GLY A 47 22.94 -4.43 24.27
N ARG A 48 22.90 -5.04 23.07
CA ARG A 48 22.64 -6.49 22.87
C ARG A 48 21.37 -6.97 23.59
N ILE A 49 20.35 -6.12 23.62
CA ILE A 49 19.06 -6.41 24.25
C ILE A 49 18.09 -6.89 23.15
N ASP A 50 17.31 -7.94 23.43
CA ASP A 50 16.28 -8.37 22.51
C ASP A 50 15.16 -7.32 22.41
N TRP A 51 15.01 -6.75 21.21
CA TRP A 51 14.08 -5.67 20.95
C TRP A 51 12.61 -6.12 21.04
N ARG A 52 12.34 -7.42 20.86
CA ARG A 52 10.97 -7.97 20.79
C ARG A 52 10.16 -7.71 22.06
N GLY A 53 10.82 -7.59 23.21
CA GLY A 53 10.18 -7.27 24.50
C GLY A 53 9.55 -5.87 24.57
N PHE A 54 10.00 -4.95 23.72
CA PHE A 54 9.54 -3.57 23.69
C PHE A 54 8.34 -3.36 22.74
N VAL A 55 8.04 -4.30 21.85
CA VAL A 55 6.86 -4.24 20.98
C VAL A 55 5.60 -4.42 21.81
N HIS A 56 4.65 -3.50 21.66
CA HIS A 56 3.41 -3.55 22.42
C HIS A 56 2.58 -4.82 22.07
N PRO A 57 1.92 -5.47 23.05
CA PRO A 57 1.15 -6.69 22.82
C PRO A 57 0.08 -6.58 21.73
N VAL A 58 -0.41 -5.37 21.44
CA VAL A 58 -1.40 -5.11 20.38
C VAL A 58 -0.96 -5.58 19.00
N TYR A 59 0.34 -5.60 18.75
CA TYR A 59 0.93 -6.05 17.49
C TYR A 59 1.34 -7.52 17.49
N ARG A 60 1.07 -8.27 18.57
CA ARG A 60 1.38 -9.69 18.61
C ARG A 60 0.32 -10.48 17.88
N MET A 61 0.76 -11.50 17.13
CA MET A 61 -0.13 -12.34 16.34
C MET A 61 -1.21 -13.03 17.18
N LYS A 62 -0.89 -13.37 18.44
CA LYS A 62 -1.88 -13.88 19.41
C LYS A 62 -3.09 -12.96 19.56
N LEU A 63 -2.89 -11.64 19.63
CA LEU A 63 -3.99 -10.70 19.77
C LEU A 63 -4.75 -10.55 18.44
N VAL A 64 -4.04 -10.51 17.31
CA VAL A 64 -4.66 -10.50 15.97
C VAL A 64 -5.61 -11.69 15.82
N PHE A 65 -5.12 -12.91 16.08
CA PHE A 65 -5.97 -14.11 16.03
C PHE A 65 -7.15 -14.03 17.00
N ASN A 66 -6.98 -13.46 18.19
CA ASN A 66 -8.06 -13.31 19.15
C ASN A 66 -9.14 -12.32 18.68
N ILE A 67 -8.73 -11.20 18.07
CA ILE A 67 -9.65 -10.18 17.51
C ILE A 67 -10.45 -10.79 16.36
N TYR A 68 -9.80 -11.56 15.48
CA TYR A 68 -10.44 -12.21 14.35
C TYR A 68 -10.97 -13.62 14.66
N ARG A 69 -11.03 -14.01 15.94
CA ARG A 69 -11.54 -15.34 16.34
C ARG A 69 -13.04 -15.46 16.09
N SER A 70 -13.76 -14.35 16.19
CA SER A 70 -15.19 -14.32 15.91
C SER A 70 -15.43 -14.52 14.42
N GLU A 71 -16.32 -15.45 14.10
CA GLU A 71 -16.79 -15.63 12.74
C GLU A 71 -17.59 -14.39 12.30
N PHE A 72 -17.27 -13.88 11.11
CA PHE A 72 -18.15 -12.94 10.44
C PHE A 72 -19.41 -13.70 10.05
N ARG A 73 -20.55 -13.35 10.64
CA ARG A 73 -21.83 -13.85 10.16
C ARG A 73 -22.01 -13.39 8.71
N SER A 74 -22.42 -14.31 7.85
CA SER A 74 -22.88 -13.92 6.52
C SER A 74 -24.03 -12.94 6.67
N ILE A 75 -24.06 -11.91 5.81
CA ILE A 75 -25.23 -11.04 5.70
C ILE A 75 -26.38 -11.92 5.19
N GLY A 76 -27.47 -11.96 5.95
CA GLY A 76 -28.68 -12.74 5.61
C GLY A 76 -29.43 -12.16 4.41
N HIS A 77 -30.55 -12.79 4.05
CA HIS A 77 -31.43 -12.26 3.01
C HIS A 77 -31.94 -10.86 3.40
N GLU A 78 -32.22 -10.00 2.42
CA GLU A 78 -32.66 -8.61 2.68
C GLU A 78 -33.96 -8.57 3.50
N ASP A 79 -34.84 -9.56 3.32
CA ASP A 79 -36.08 -9.71 4.10
C ASP A 79 -35.85 -9.96 5.60
N ASP A 80 -34.69 -10.50 5.98
CA ASP A 80 -34.33 -10.76 7.38
C ASP A 80 -33.69 -9.54 8.05
N TRP A 81 -33.46 -8.45 7.31
CA TRP A 81 -32.78 -7.28 7.86
C TRP A 81 -33.74 -6.49 8.77
N PRO A 82 -33.28 -6.01 9.93
CA PRO A 82 -34.09 -5.15 10.77
C PRO A 82 -34.44 -3.86 10.03
N PHE A 83 -35.61 -3.29 10.33
CA PHE A 83 -36.00 -1.99 9.79
C PHE A 83 -34.95 -0.93 10.15
N TYR A 84 -34.43 -0.25 9.14
CA TYR A 84 -33.43 0.79 9.32
C TYR A 84 -34.07 2.07 9.85
N ASP A 85 -33.77 2.45 11.10
CA ASP A 85 -34.22 3.69 11.75
C ASP A 85 -33.15 4.80 11.80
N GLY A 86 -31.99 4.56 11.17
CA GLY A 86 -30.86 5.47 11.20
C GLY A 86 -31.00 6.69 10.27
N LEU A 87 -29.98 7.54 10.29
CA LEU A 87 -29.91 8.73 9.45
C LEU A 87 -29.88 8.35 7.96
N CYS A 88 -30.89 8.80 7.21
CA CYS A 88 -30.85 8.70 5.77
C CYS A 88 -29.75 9.62 5.19
N ILE A 89 -28.61 9.03 4.81
CA ILE A 89 -27.53 9.75 4.13
C ILE A 89 -28.00 10.06 2.71
N ARG A 90 -28.52 11.27 2.51
CA ARG A 90 -28.89 11.77 1.19
C ARG A 90 -27.69 12.49 0.56
N PRO A 91 -27.17 12.02 -0.58
CA PRO A 91 -26.13 12.76 -1.29
C PRO A 91 -26.64 14.14 -1.67
N ASN A 92 -25.83 15.18 -1.47
CA ASN A 92 -26.18 16.55 -1.86
C ASN A 92 -26.43 16.59 -3.38
N PRO A 93 -27.66 16.91 -3.86
CA PRO A 93 -27.98 16.88 -5.28
C PRO A 93 -27.08 17.76 -6.15
N ARG A 94 -26.56 18.86 -5.59
CA ARG A 94 -25.63 19.78 -6.29
C ARG A 94 -24.22 19.21 -6.44
N MET A 95 -23.85 18.22 -5.63
CA MET A 95 -22.55 17.56 -5.66
C MET A 95 -22.61 16.19 -6.37
N ILE A 96 -23.81 15.70 -6.70
CA ILE A 96 -23.97 14.49 -7.50
C ILE A 96 -23.42 14.75 -8.90
N ARG A 97 -22.49 13.91 -9.32
CA ARG A 97 -21.94 14.00 -10.66
C ARG A 97 -22.98 13.51 -11.68
N VAL A 98 -23.39 14.41 -12.56
CA VAL A 98 -24.38 14.11 -13.62
C VAL A 98 -23.79 13.24 -14.73
N LYS A 99 -22.48 13.35 -15.01
CA LYS A 99 -21.83 12.59 -16.07
C LYS A 99 -21.59 11.14 -15.64
N LYS A 100 -22.17 10.20 -16.41
CA LYS A 100 -21.92 8.77 -16.28
C LYS A 100 -20.47 8.44 -16.63
N GLY A 101 -19.86 7.50 -15.90
CA GLY A 101 -18.51 6.99 -16.16
C GLY A 101 -17.45 7.48 -15.18
N ARG A 102 -16.25 6.88 -15.30
CA ARG A 102 -15.11 7.18 -14.43
C ARG A 102 -14.69 8.63 -14.60
N PRO A 103 -14.33 9.35 -13.50
CA PRO A 103 -13.62 10.61 -13.63
C PRO A 103 -12.45 10.51 -14.58
N VAL A 104 -12.37 11.45 -15.51
CA VAL A 104 -11.12 11.70 -16.23
C VAL A 104 -10.07 11.99 -15.18
N SER A 105 -9.02 11.17 -15.19
CA SER A 105 -7.88 11.35 -14.29
C SER A 105 -7.19 12.66 -14.63
N SER A 106 -7.06 13.57 -13.66
CA SER A 106 -6.20 14.75 -13.75
C SER A 106 -4.74 14.44 -13.38
N ARG A 107 -4.39 13.14 -13.24
CA ARG A 107 -3.05 12.72 -12.85
C ARG A 107 -2.03 13.17 -13.90
N ILE A 108 -1.13 14.05 -13.47
CA ILE A 108 0.07 14.43 -14.21
C ILE A 108 1.03 13.23 -14.20
N ARG A 109 1.47 12.80 -15.38
CA ARG A 109 2.47 11.72 -15.50
C ARG A 109 3.78 12.16 -14.87
N LYS A 110 4.40 11.29 -14.07
CA LYS A 110 5.73 11.52 -13.48
C LYS A 110 6.77 10.59 -14.12
N LYS A 111 8.05 10.82 -13.84
CA LYS A 111 9.18 10.05 -14.40
C LYS A 111 9.08 8.52 -14.18
N MET A 112 8.43 8.07 -13.11
CA MET A 112 8.15 6.65 -12.85
C MET A 112 7.07 6.05 -13.79
N ASP A 113 6.26 6.87 -14.46
CA ASP A 113 5.28 6.46 -15.49
C ASP A 113 5.87 6.45 -16.90
N ASP A 114 7.13 6.89 -17.02
CA ASP A 114 7.84 6.94 -18.29
C ASP A 114 8.44 5.56 -18.53
N VAL A 115 7.97 4.89 -19.58
CA VAL A 115 8.47 3.57 -19.94
C VAL A 115 9.62 3.80 -20.90
N GLU A 116 10.83 3.41 -20.50
CA GLU A 116 12.00 3.49 -21.36
C GLU A 116 11.72 2.69 -22.65
N HIS A 117 11.63 3.38 -23.78
CA HIS A 117 11.38 2.78 -25.09
C HIS A 117 12.69 2.22 -25.67
N THR A 118 13.38 1.37 -24.90
CA THR A 118 14.71 0.84 -25.23
C THR A 118 14.65 -0.32 -26.22
N ARG A 119 13.45 -0.90 -26.43
CA ARG A 119 13.25 -2.01 -27.36
C ARG A 119 12.63 -1.51 -28.65
N GLU A 120 13.31 -1.75 -29.77
CA GLU A 120 12.77 -1.56 -31.11
C GLU A 120 11.40 -2.25 -31.21
N LYS A 121 10.39 -1.50 -31.66
CA LYS A 121 9.02 -2.02 -31.78
C LYS A 121 9.01 -3.13 -32.83
N LYS A 122 8.70 -4.34 -32.39
CA LYS A 122 8.55 -5.53 -33.24
C LYS A 122 7.10 -5.70 -33.66
N CYS A 123 6.87 -6.20 -34.86
CA CYS A 123 5.56 -6.57 -35.35
C CYS A 123 4.91 -7.60 -34.41
N GLY A 124 3.66 -7.35 -34.00
CA GLY A 124 2.94 -8.26 -33.11
C GLY A 124 2.59 -9.62 -33.73
N LEU A 125 2.74 -9.79 -35.05
CA LEU A 125 2.51 -11.07 -35.75
C LEU A 125 3.82 -11.82 -35.98
N CYS A 126 4.72 -11.27 -36.79
CA CYS A 126 5.95 -11.97 -37.20
C CYS A 126 7.18 -11.63 -36.34
N ARG A 127 7.06 -10.75 -35.34
CA ARG A 127 8.14 -10.32 -34.42
C ARG A 127 9.37 -9.66 -35.09
N HIS A 128 9.31 -9.33 -36.37
CA HIS A 128 10.34 -8.54 -37.05
C HIS A 128 10.16 -7.03 -36.80
N THR A 129 11.26 -6.29 -36.80
CA THR A 129 11.28 -4.82 -36.70
C THR A 129 11.01 -4.19 -38.06
N GLY A 130 10.77 -2.88 -38.10
CA GLY A 130 10.57 -2.12 -39.34
C GLY A 130 9.13 -2.03 -39.86
N HIS A 131 8.19 -2.79 -39.29
CA HIS A 131 6.76 -2.68 -39.65
C HIS A 131 5.84 -2.99 -38.46
N THR A 132 4.59 -2.54 -38.55
CA THR A 132 3.58 -2.83 -37.53
C THR A 132 2.72 -4.01 -37.93
N ARG A 133 1.95 -4.57 -36.98
CA ARG A 133 0.97 -5.64 -37.27
C ARG A 133 0.06 -5.29 -38.45
N LYS A 134 -0.33 -4.02 -38.62
CA LYS A 134 -1.24 -3.58 -39.70
C LYS A 134 -0.64 -3.65 -41.10
N THR A 135 0.68 -3.54 -41.20
CA THR A 135 1.43 -3.52 -42.47
C THR A 135 2.27 -4.78 -42.62
N CYS A 136 1.89 -5.86 -41.92
CA CYS A 136 2.59 -7.12 -41.97
C CYS A 136 2.13 -7.92 -43.18
N THR A 137 3.06 -8.22 -44.09
CA THR A 137 2.80 -9.02 -45.29
C THR A 137 2.52 -10.50 -44.99
N ALA A 138 2.70 -10.94 -43.74
CA ALA A 138 2.27 -12.27 -43.29
C ALA A 138 0.75 -12.41 -43.15
N ILE A 139 -0.03 -11.33 -43.38
CA ILE A 139 -1.49 -11.35 -43.33
C ILE A 139 -2.10 -11.94 -44.61
N ASP A 140 -1.40 -11.92 -45.74
CA ASP A 140 -1.94 -12.34 -47.05
C ASP A 140 -1.90 -13.86 -47.30
N GLY A 141 -1.95 -14.65 -46.22
CA GLY A 141 -1.85 -16.11 -46.26
C GLY A 141 -2.81 -16.82 -45.29
N GLY A 142 -4.11 -16.58 -45.42
CA GLY A 142 -5.18 -17.54 -45.09
C GLY A 142 -5.46 -17.88 -43.62
N GLY A 143 -6.69 -17.57 -43.19
CA GLY A 143 -7.50 -18.53 -42.42
C GLY A 143 -7.82 -18.22 -40.95
N ALA A 144 -9.12 -18.02 -40.71
CA ALA A 144 -9.87 -18.28 -39.47
C ALA A 144 -9.60 -17.38 -38.24
N SER A 145 -10.45 -16.35 -38.13
CA SER A 145 -10.90 -15.78 -36.87
C SER A 145 -11.33 -16.88 -35.89
N SER A 146 -10.62 -17.06 -34.79
CA SER A 146 -11.16 -17.73 -33.60
C SER A 146 -11.23 -16.72 -32.46
N SER A 147 -12.45 -16.26 -32.21
CA SER A 147 -12.86 -15.58 -30.99
C SER A 147 -12.58 -16.48 -29.79
N ARG A 148 -11.94 -15.94 -28.75
CA ARG A 148 -12.03 -16.51 -27.39
C ARG A 148 -12.31 -15.42 -26.38
N ARG A 149 -13.33 -15.73 -25.58
CA ARG A 149 -13.79 -15.18 -24.29
C ARG A 149 -12.81 -14.29 -23.54
#